data_AF-A0A4Z8YI77-F1
#
_entry.id   AF-A0A4Z8YI77-F1
#
_cell.length_a   1.000
_cell.length_b   1.000
_cell.length_c   1.000
_cell.angle_alpha   90.00
_cell.angle_beta   90.00
_cell.angle_gamma   90.00
#
_symmetry.space_group_name_H-M   'P 1'
#
loop_
_entity.id
_entity.type
_entity.pdbx_description
1 polymer ?
#
loop_
_entity_poly.entity_id
_entity_poly.type
_entity_poly.pdbx_seq_one_letter_code
_entity_poly.pdbx_strand_id
1 'polypeptide(L)'
;DFTGDDALLEIYSGAAARYVQTWTRRTLYENESSPGYAEDPDQILLNDDVKAAMLLLIGHWYANRESVAVGQTATDVPFAVEAL
;
A
#
# COMPACT_ATOMS: atom_id res chain seq x y z
N ASP A 1 8.47 -13.78 -21.60
CA ASP A 1 8.86 -12.43 -21.15
C ASP A 1 8.12 -12.16 -19.86
N PHE A 2 8.83 -11.83 -18.79
CA PHE A 2 8.23 -11.65 -17.45
C PHE A 2 7.88 -10.18 -17.18
N THR A 3 8.07 -9.30 -18.16
CA THR A 3 7.86 -7.84 -18.04
C THR A 3 6.44 -7.38 -18.40
N GLY A 4 5.55 -8.31 -18.78
CA GLY A 4 4.22 -8.00 -19.33
C GLY A 4 3.34 -7.13 -18.44
N ASP A 5 3.58 -7.15 -17.12
CA ASP A 5 2.80 -6.39 -16.13
C ASP A 5 3.63 -5.35 -15.36
N ASP A 6 4.90 -5.11 -15.71
CA ASP A 6 5.78 -4.19 -14.95
C ASP A 6 5.18 -2.79 -14.83
N ALA A 7 4.68 -2.25 -15.95
CA ALA A 7 4.03 -0.94 -15.98
C ALA A 7 2.76 -0.90 -15.11
N LEU A 8 2.03 -2.01 -15.02
CA LEU A 8 0.83 -2.11 -14.18
C LEU A 8 1.21 -2.20 -12.69
N LEU A 9 2.23 -2.99 -12.36
CA LEU A 9 2.73 -3.12 -10.99
C LEU A 9 3.36 -1.82 -10.48
N GLU A 10 3.98 -1.03 -11.35
CA GLU A 10 4.46 0.32 -11.02
C GLU A 10 3.30 1.25 -10.63
N ILE A 11 2.21 1.23 -11.41
CA ILE A 11 1.00 2.00 -11.11
C ILE A 11 0.39 1.56 -9.77
N TYR A 12 0.27 0.26 -9.53
CA TYR A 12 -0.28 -0.25 -8.27
C TYR A 12 0.63 0.03 -7.08
N SER A 13 1.96 0.01 -7.25
CA SER A 13 2.89 0.39 -6.19
C SER A 13 2.69 1.85 -5.77
N GLY A 14 2.54 2.76 -6.74
CA GLY A 14 2.21 4.16 -6.47
C GLY A 14 0.83 4.34 -5.82
N ALA A 15 -0.18 3.58 -6.27
CA ALA A 15 -1.52 3.61 -5.69
C ALA A 15 -1.53 3.10 -4.24
N ALA A 16 -0.80 2.02 -3.93
CA ALA A 16 -0.68 1.46 -2.60
C ALA A 16 0.01 2.44 -1.64
N ALA A 17 1.10 3.07 -2.08
CA ALA A 17 1.79 4.10 -1.30
C ALA A 17 0.86 5.28 -0.98
N ARG A 18 0.05 5.73 -1.96
CA ARG A 18 -0.93 6.80 -1.73
C ARG A 18 -2.07 6.35 -0.81
N TYR A 19 -2.53 5.11 -0.93
CA TYR A 19 -3.57 4.56 -0.07
C TYR A 19 -3.13 4.51 1.39
N VAL A 20 -1.93 3.98 1.66
CA VAL A 20 -1.33 3.93 3.00
C VAL A 20 -1.24 5.34 3.60
N GLN A 21 -0.71 6.31 2.85
CA GLN A 21 -0.61 7.71 3.32
C GLN A 21 -1.99 8.33 3.60
N THR A 22 -2.99 8.05 2.76
CA THR A 22 -4.35 8.58 2.95
C THR A 22 -5.02 7.99 4.18
N TRP A 23 -4.87 6.68 4.40
CA TRP A 23 -5.47 5.97 5.52
C TRP A 23 -4.84 6.39 6.86
N THR A 24 -3.52 6.38 6.91
CA THR A 24 -2.76 6.73 8.13
C THR A 24 -2.70 8.23 8.38
N ARG A 25 -2.99 9.06 7.36
CA ARG A 25 -2.79 10.53 7.35
C ARG A 25 -1.34 10.94 7.63
N ARG A 26 -0.40 10.09 7.24
CA ARG A 26 1.04 10.24 7.51
C ARG A 26 1.83 10.21 6.22
N THR A 27 2.97 10.89 6.20
CA THR A 27 3.86 10.92 5.03
C THR A 27 4.70 9.64 5.00
N LEU A 28 4.73 8.96 3.85
CA LEU A 28 5.54 7.75 3.67
C LEU A 28 6.91 8.11 3.09
N TYR A 29 7.97 7.69 3.77
CA TYR A 29 9.36 7.91 3.38
C TYR A 29 10.04 6.59 3.04
N GLU A 30 10.87 6.60 2.00
CA GLU A 30 11.59 5.40 1.55
C GLU A 30 12.65 4.96 2.56
N ASN A 31 13.34 5.93 3.17
CA ASN A 31 14.41 5.71 4.14
C ASN A 31 14.57 6.93 5.07
N GLU A 32 15.35 6.79 6.14
CA GLU A 32 15.59 7.85 7.14
C GLU A 32 16.36 9.06 6.60
N SER A 33 17.02 8.92 5.45
CA SER A 33 17.73 10.01 4.76
C SER A 33 16.83 10.78 3.80
N SER A 34 15.54 10.43 3.70
CA SER A 34 14.60 11.09 2.81
C SER A 34 14.40 12.55 3.23
N PRO A 35 14.33 13.51 2.28
CA PRO A 35 14.11 14.92 2.62
C PRO A 35 12.84 15.12 3.44
N GLY A 36 12.95 15.80 4.58
CA GLY A 36 11.83 16.07 5.48
C GLY A 36 11.50 14.95 6.47
N TYR A 37 12.13 13.76 6.37
CA TYR A 37 11.91 12.68 7.34
C TYR A 37 12.21 13.16 8.77
N ALA A 38 13.45 13.60 9.03
CA ALA A 38 13.86 14.01 10.38
C ALA A 38 13.06 15.20 10.97
N GLU A 39 12.30 15.94 10.15
CA GLU A 39 11.51 17.09 10.56
C GLU A 39 10.01 16.75 10.72
N ASP A 40 9.56 15.59 10.26
CA ASP A 40 8.17 15.15 10.30
C ASP A 40 7.88 14.30 11.58
N PRO A 41 7.14 14.83 12.57
CA PRO A 41 6.81 14.07 13.77
C PRO A 41 5.90 12.85 13.49
N ASP A 42 5.19 12.85 12.36
CA ASP A 42 4.21 11.87 11.95
C ASP A 42 4.71 10.98 10.79
N GLN A 43 6.02 10.94 10.56
CA GLN A 43 6.68 10.12 9.53
C GLN A 43 6.32 8.61 9.58
N ILE A 44 6.11 7.98 8.44
CA ILE A 44 6.12 6.51 8.30
C ILE A 44 7.29 6.12 7.40
N LEU A 45 8.07 5.12 7.85
CA LEU A 45 9.11 4.51 7.04
C LEU A 45 8.55 3.36 6.21
N LEU A 46 9.02 3.19 4.98
CA LEU A 46 8.76 2.01 4.15
C LEU A 46 9.53 0.78 4.67
N ASN A 47 9.20 0.36 5.89
CA ASN A 47 9.72 -0.83 6.54
C ASN A 47 9.00 -2.09 6.02
N ASP A 48 9.39 -3.26 6.53
CA ASP A 48 8.86 -4.53 6.04
C ASP A 48 7.35 -4.70 6.32
N ASP A 49 6.84 -4.13 7.41
CA ASP A 49 5.41 -4.16 7.74
C ASP A 49 4.58 -3.32 6.74
N VAL A 50 5.05 -2.10 6.43
CA VAL A 50 4.39 -1.23 5.45
C VAL A 50 4.50 -1.81 4.04
N LYS A 51 5.65 -2.40 3.67
CA LYS A 51 5.80 -3.13 2.41
C LYS A 51 4.84 -4.31 2.33
N ALA A 52 4.71 -5.10 3.40
CA ALA A 52 3.77 -6.22 3.43
C ALA A 52 2.33 -5.76 3.23
N ALA A 53 1.91 -4.68 3.90
CA ALA A 53 0.60 -4.09 3.71
C ALA A 53 0.37 -3.60 2.26
N MET A 54 1.35 -2.93 1.67
CA MET A 54 1.29 -2.49 0.27
C MET A 54 1.21 -3.68 -0.70
N LEU A 55 1.98 -4.75 -0.47
CA LEU A 55 1.95 -5.95 -1.30
C LEU A 55 0.59 -6.66 -1.24
N LEU A 56 -0.07 -6.69 -0.09
CA LEU A 56 -1.44 -7.22 0.03
C LEU A 56 -2.45 -6.39 -0.78
N LEU A 57 -2.35 -5.06 -0.75
CA LEU A 57 -3.18 -4.17 -1.58
C LEU A 57 -2.94 -4.41 -3.08
N ILE A 58 -1.66 -4.46 -3.49
CA ILE A 58 -1.28 -4.69 -4.88
C ILE A 58 -1.78 -6.06 -5.36
N GLY A 59 -1.60 -7.11 -4.56
CA GLY A 59 -2.08 -8.46 -4.87
C GLY A 59 -3.60 -8.51 -5.01
N HIS A 60 -4.32 -7.79 -4.14
CA HIS A 60 -5.77 -7.68 -4.21
C HIS A 60 -6.24 -7.02 -5.51
N TRP A 61 -5.67 -5.87 -5.88
CA TRP A 61 -6.03 -5.16 -7.12
C TRP A 61 -5.61 -5.91 -8.38
N TYR A 62 -4.46 -6.58 -8.35
CA TYR A 62 -3.97 -7.37 -9.47
C TYR A 62 -4.88 -8.58 -9.75
N ALA A 63 -5.35 -9.25 -8.70
CA ALA A 63 -6.29 -10.36 -8.80
C ALA A 63 -7.73 -9.92 -9.15
N ASN A 64 -8.14 -8.71 -8.74
CA ASN A 64 -9.49 -8.20 -8.89
C ASN A 64 -9.47 -6.85 -9.63
N ARG A 65 -9.40 -6.91 -10.97
CA ARG A 65 -9.26 -5.73 -11.86
C ARG A 65 -10.56 -4.97 -12.10
N GLU A 66 -11.68 -5.44 -11.55
CA GLU A 66 -13.00 -4.80 -11.57
C GLU A 66 -13.53 -4.67 -10.14
N SER A 67 -14.45 -3.73 -9.89
CA SER A 67 -15.11 -3.61 -8.58
C SER A 67 -15.93 -4.86 -8.32
N VAL A 68 -15.36 -5.81 -7.58
CA VAL A 68 -16.08 -7.02 -7.14
C VAL A 68 -16.88 -6.66 -5.90
N ALA A 69 -18.19 -6.46 -6.05
CA ALA A 69 -19.09 -6.57 -4.91
C ALA A 69 -19.05 -8.04 -4.46
N VAL A 70 -18.26 -8.35 -3.43
CA VAL A 70 -18.25 -9.67 -2.78
C VAL A 70 -19.59 -9.83 -2.05
N GLY A 71 -20.59 -10.27 -2.80
CA GLY A 71 -21.90 -10.62 -2.28
C GLY A 71 -21.80 -11.87 -1.42
N GLN A 72 -22.07 -11.67 -0.14
CA GLN A 72 -22.31 -12.65 0.94
C GLN A 72 -21.06 -13.19 1.63
N THR A 73 -20.70 -12.51 2.73
CA THR A 73 -19.72 -12.89 3.75
C THR A 73 -18.25 -12.81 3.30
N ALA A 74 -17.82 -11.63 2.86
CA ALA A 74 -16.45 -11.21 3.19
C ALA A 74 -16.43 -11.02 4.71
N THR A 75 -15.87 -12.00 5.44
CA THR A 75 -15.38 -11.69 6.78
C THR A 75 -14.27 -10.68 6.53
N ASP A 76 -14.46 -9.44 7.00
CA ASP A 76 -13.43 -8.42 6.96
C ASP A 76 -12.18 -9.02 7.60
N VAL A 77 -11.25 -9.51 6.78
CA VAL A 77 -9.90 -9.81 7.26
C VAL A 77 -9.34 -8.43 7.54
N PRO A 78 -9.09 -8.06 8.81
CA PRO A 78 -8.61 -6.72 9.12
C PRO A 78 -7.35 -6.51 8.31
N PHE A 79 -7.37 -5.56 7.37
CA PHE A 79 -6.17 -5.21 6.64
C PHE A 79 -5.17 -4.68 7.65
N ALA A 80 -3.89 -5.06 7.53
CA ALA A 80 -2.85 -4.59 8.47
C ALA A 80 -2.76 -3.05 8.56
N VAL A 81 -3.28 -2.33 7.56
CA VAL A 81 -3.39 -0.86 7.57
C VAL A 81 -4.39 -0.36 8.62
N GLU A 82 -5.41 -1.14 8.97
CA GLU A 82 -6.35 -0.82 10.06
C GLU A 82 -5.71 -0.98 11.46
N ALA A 83 -4.59 -1.70 11.55
CA ALA A 83 -3.85 -1.92 12.80
C ALA A 83 -2.65 -0.97 13.00
N LEU A 84 -2.36 -0.09 12.02
CA LEU A 84 -1.36 0.98 12.09
C LEU A 84 -1.95 2.26 12.69
#